data_AF-A0A256FM71-F1
#
_entry.id   AF-A0A256FM71-F1
#
_cell.length_a   1.000
_cell.length_b   1.000
_cell.length_c   1.000
_cell.angle_alpha   90.00
_cell.angle_beta   90.00
_cell.angle_gamma   90.00
#
_symmetry.space_group_name_H-M   'P 1'
#
loop_
_entity.id
_entity.type
_entity.pdbx_description
1 polymer ?
#
loop_
_entity_poly.entity_id
_entity_poly.type
_entity_poly.pdbx_seq_one_letter_code
_entity_poly.pdbx_strand_id
1 'polypeptide(L)'
;MNEPQALLICMFAKTVAAAAVRKALIDVFMEYRLGRTEKPVKVQAHNRRTSTKIDDALRLKQNVDRLEKVAASLQQPELKSQNVCAMIIDGEPVWVDVNKYDGDGRAVVIEHDGRMRIQNVEREQIRLRPFGARTALGERFRSPHGGVCRNSVAVVGMLIDQSRPMAALPDMGATIDHEAMPKTRAPYKEDILRLLPTGMTMTAIARKVGCSTEAVKYWRRNTAVG
;
A
#
# COMPACT_ATOMS: atom_id res chain seq x y z
N MET A 1 14.03 -25.81 44.16
CA MET A 1 15.17 -26.69 43.81
C MET A 1 15.69 -27.29 45.10
N ASN A 2 15.82 -28.61 45.20
CA ASN A 2 16.33 -29.28 46.41
C ASN A 2 17.84 -29.59 46.28
N GLU A 3 18.49 -29.92 47.39
CA GLU A 3 19.95 -30.19 47.45
C GLU A 3 20.41 -31.27 46.45
N PRO A 4 19.74 -32.43 46.31
CA PRO A 4 20.10 -33.42 45.30
C PRO A 4 20.04 -32.89 43.87
N GLN A 5 19.01 -32.11 43.52
CA GLN A 5 18.88 -31.50 42.19
C GLN A 5 20.01 -30.52 41.90
N ALA A 6 20.37 -29.68 42.87
CA ALA A 6 21.42 -28.68 42.72
C ALA A 6 22.82 -29.32 42.58
N LEU A 7 23.10 -30.37 43.35
CA LEU A 7 24.34 -31.15 43.23
C LEU A 7 24.42 -31.90 41.88
N LEU A 8 23.30 -32.43 41.40
CA LEU A 8 23.23 -33.12 40.11
C LEU A 8 23.56 -32.16 38.96
N ILE A 9 23.04 -30.92 38.99
CA ILE A 9 23.38 -29.88 38.01
C ILE A 9 24.89 -29.57 38.07
N CYS A 10 25.47 -29.45 39.27
CA CYS A 10 26.92 -29.23 39.44
C CYS A 10 27.78 -30.43 39.02
N MET A 11 27.21 -31.64 38.98
CA MET A 11 27.88 -32.84 38.50
C MET A 11 27.95 -32.88 36.98
N PHE A 12 26.89 -32.45 36.29
CA PHE A 12 26.83 -32.43 34.82
C PHE A 12 27.44 -31.17 34.19
N ALA A 13 27.75 -30.14 34.98
CA ALA A 13 28.40 -28.93 34.50
C ALA A 13 29.87 -29.20 34.08
N LYS A 14 30.16 -29.05 32.78
CA LYS A 14 31.51 -29.19 32.19
C LYS A 14 32.30 -27.87 32.23
N THR A 15 32.48 -27.30 33.42
CA THR A 15 33.22 -26.03 33.57
C THR A 15 34.40 -26.19 34.54
N VAL A 16 35.46 -25.40 34.33
CA VAL A 16 36.65 -25.42 35.21
C VAL A 16 36.30 -25.03 36.65
N ALA A 17 35.27 -24.19 36.83
CA ALA A 17 34.77 -23.75 38.14
C ALA A 17 33.81 -24.74 38.82
N ALA A 18 33.44 -25.85 38.17
CA ALA A 18 32.40 -26.76 38.67
C ALA A 18 32.71 -27.33 40.06
N ALA A 19 34.00 -27.62 40.35
CA ALA A 19 34.42 -28.11 41.66
C ALA A 19 34.26 -27.05 42.76
N ALA A 20 34.63 -25.79 42.47
CA ALA A 20 34.50 -24.68 43.41
C ALA A 20 33.04 -24.35 43.70
N VAL A 21 32.19 -24.32 42.66
CA VAL A 21 30.74 -24.09 42.80
C VAL A 21 30.08 -25.22 43.58
N ARG A 22 30.47 -26.47 43.34
CA ARG A 22 29.96 -27.63 44.09
C ARG A 22 30.28 -27.54 45.58
N LYS A 23 31.52 -27.15 45.93
CA LYS A 23 31.92 -26.93 47.33
C LYS A 23 31.08 -25.83 47.97
N ALA A 24 30.96 -24.67 47.33
CA ALA A 24 30.17 -23.55 47.85
C ALA A 24 28.69 -23.94 48.06
N LEU A 25 28.12 -24.73 47.16
CA LEU A 25 26.75 -25.23 47.28
C LEU A 25 26.59 -26.19 48.46
N ILE A 26 27.55 -27.11 48.67
CA ILE A 26 27.58 -27.99 49.84
C ILE A 26 27.66 -27.16 51.12
N ASP A 27 28.55 -26.18 51.19
CA ASP A 27 28.74 -25.34 52.38
C ASP A 27 27.44 -24.60 52.75
N VAL A 28 26.71 -24.06 51.77
CA VAL A 28 25.39 -23.42 52.00
C VAL A 28 24.36 -24.39 52.57
N PHE A 29 24.27 -25.61 52.02
CA PHE A 29 23.32 -26.62 52.54
C PHE A 29 23.77 -27.18 53.90
N MET A 30 25.08 -27.30 54.15
CA MET A 30 25.63 -27.64 55.47
C MET A 30 25.24 -26.60 56.52
N GLU A 31 25.45 -25.31 56.24
CA GLU A 31 25.08 -24.22 57.13
C GLU A 31 23.56 -24.14 57.37
N TYR A 32 22.77 -24.39 56.32
CA TYR A 32 21.32 -24.51 56.43
C TYR A 32 20.90 -25.66 57.36
N ARG A 33 21.49 -26.85 57.23
CA ARG A 33 21.20 -27.99 58.13
C ARG A 33 21.65 -27.74 59.57
N LEU A 34 22.74 -27.00 59.76
CA LEU A 34 23.25 -26.60 61.07
C LEU A 34 22.46 -25.43 61.69
N GLY A 35 21.47 -24.86 60.99
CA GLY A 35 20.64 -23.77 61.48
C GLY A 35 21.39 -22.46 61.70
N ARG A 36 22.54 -22.28 61.03
CA ARG A 36 23.39 -21.09 61.14
C ARG A 36 22.99 -19.97 60.18
N THR A 37 22.02 -20.23 59.31
CA THR A 37 21.40 -19.28 58.39
C THR A 37 19.97 -18.95 58.82
N GLU A 38 19.50 -17.74 58.50
CA GLU A 38 18.11 -17.35 58.74
C GLU A 38 17.14 -18.35 58.09
N LYS A 39 16.07 -18.72 58.80
CA LYS A 39 15.11 -19.72 58.30
C LYS A 39 14.55 -19.26 56.95
N PRO A 40 14.65 -20.07 55.88
CA PRO A 40 14.18 -19.70 54.56
C PRO A 40 12.67 -19.46 54.62
N VAL A 41 12.26 -18.36 54.00
CA VAL A 41 10.85 -18.00 53.83
C VAL A 41 10.16 -19.16 53.12
N LYS A 42 9.19 -19.80 53.79
CA LYS A 42 8.34 -20.80 53.15
C LYS A 42 7.56 -20.11 52.03
N VAL A 43 8.00 -20.29 50.79
CA VAL A 43 7.20 -19.91 49.63
C VAL A 43 6.00 -20.86 49.62
N GLN A 44 4.82 -20.32 49.95
CA GLN A 44 3.58 -21.09 49.84
C GLN A 44 3.44 -21.61 48.41
N ALA A 45 3.30 -22.92 48.27
CA ALA A 45 3.02 -23.55 47.00
C ALA A 45 1.77 -22.91 46.38
N HIS A 46 1.97 -22.22 45.27
CA HIS A 46 0.97 -21.80 44.28
C HIS A 46 -0.46 -21.76 44.81
N ASN A 47 -0.81 -20.67 45.48
CA ASN A 47 -2.20 -20.37 45.82
C ASN A 47 -2.97 -20.30 44.48
N ARG A 48 -3.71 -21.37 44.13
CA ARG A 48 -4.54 -21.43 42.92
C ARG A 48 -5.69 -20.43 43.10
N ARG A 49 -5.40 -19.17 42.78
CA ARG A 49 -6.31 -18.03 42.84
C ARG A 49 -7.52 -18.33 41.96
N THR A 50 -8.70 -18.46 42.57
CA THR A 50 -10.02 -18.38 41.94
C THR A 50 -10.26 -17.08 41.15
N SER A 51 -9.34 -16.11 41.26
CA SER A 51 -9.35 -14.80 40.58
C SER A 51 -9.23 -14.88 39.05
N THR A 52 -8.51 -15.86 38.49
CA THR A 52 -8.25 -15.88 37.03
C THR A 52 -9.49 -16.21 36.21
N LYS A 53 -10.43 -17.00 36.74
CA LYS A 53 -11.65 -17.39 36.00
C LYS A 53 -12.57 -16.20 35.73
N ILE A 54 -12.65 -15.26 36.67
CA ILE A 54 -13.49 -14.06 36.52
C ILE A 54 -12.82 -13.09 35.54
N ASP A 55 -11.51 -12.89 35.66
CA ASP A 55 -10.75 -12.04 34.73
C ASP A 55 -10.73 -12.62 33.31
N ASP A 56 -10.60 -13.95 33.18
CA ASP A 56 -10.66 -14.65 31.89
C ASP A 56 -12.06 -14.58 31.28
N ALA A 57 -13.13 -14.69 32.09
CA ALA A 57 -14.50 -14.50 31.62
C ALA A 57 -14.76 -13.06 31.15
N LEU A 58 -14.24 -12.06 31.86
CA LEU A 58 -14.30 -10.65 31.48
C LEU A 58 -13.55 -10.39 30.16
N ARG A 59 -12.34 -10.93 30.02
CA ARG A 59 -11.56 -10.84 28.77
C ARG A 59 -12.27 -11.52 27.61
N LEU A 60 -12.86 -12.69 27.84
CA LEU A 60 -13.58 -13.42 26.80
C LEU A 60 -14.80 -12.61 26.32
N LYS A 61 -15.58 -12.04 27.25
CA LYS A 61 -16.70 -11.16 26.92
C LYS A 61 -16.26 -9.95 26.10
N GLN A 62 -15.20 -9.26 26.51
CA GLN A 62 -14.66 -8.12 25.77
C GLN A 62 -14.22 -8.49 24.35
N ASN A 63 -13.64 -9.68 24.17
CA ASN A 63 -13.25 -10.16 22.86
C ASN A 63 -14.46 -10.51 21.99
N VAL A 64 -15.51 -11.11 22.57
CA VAL A 64 -16.79 -11.36 21.87
C VAL A 64 -17.43 -10.04 21.44
N ASP A 65 -17.57 -9.07 22.35
CA ASP A 65 -18.16 -7.75 22.03
C ASP A 65 -17.37 -7.01 20.92
N ARG A 66 -16.03 -7.15 20.92
CA ARG A 66 -15.17 -6.60 19.85
C ARG A 66 -15.38 -7.31 18.53
N LEU A 67 -15.44 -8.64 18.53
CA LEU A 67 -15.68 -9.43 17.32
C LEU A 67 -17.07 -9.19 16.75
N GLU A 68 -18.08 -9.01 17.59
CA GLU A 68 -19.44 -8.63 17.17
C GLU A 68 -19.45 -7.23 16.53
N LYS A 69 -18.72 -6.25 17.10
CA LYS A 69 -18.56 -4.93 16.47
C LYS A 69 -17.85 -5.01 15.13
N VAL A 70 -16.80 -5.83 15.02
CA VAL A 70 -16.10 -6.03 13.75
C VAL A 70 -17.00 -6.73 12.73
N ALA A 71 -17.73 -7.77 13.14
CA ALA A 71 -18.70 -8.45 12.30
C ALA A 71 -19.82 -7.50 11.82
N ALA A 72 -20.32 -6.63 12.70
CA ALA A 72 -21.30 -5.59 12.34
C ALA A 72 -20.72 -4.57 11.35
N SER A 73 -19.44 -4.18 11.50
CA SER A 73 -18.76 -3.31 10.53
C SER A 73 -18.50 -3.98 9.18
N LEU A 74 -18.28 -5.29 9.15
CA LEU A 74 -18.10 -6.06 7.90
C LEU A 74 -19.44 -6.38 7.21
N GLN A 75 -20.54 -6.44 7.97
CA GLN A 75 -21.89 -6.66 7.44
C GLN A 75 -22.55 -5.39 6.93
N GLN A 76 -22.04 -4.21 7.29
CA GLN A 76 -22.37 -3.03 6.51
C GLN A 76 -21.73 -3.24 5.13
N PRO A 77 -22.53 -3.34 4.04
CA PRO A 77 -21.94 -3.20 2.73
C PRO A 77 -21.31 -1.82 2.75
N GLU A 78 -19.98 -1.74 2.78
CA GLU A 78 -19.30 -0.49 2.49
C GLU A 78 -19.92 -0.02 1.18
N LEU A 79 -20.76 1.03 1.24
CA LEU A 79 -21.11 1.79 0.06
C LEU A 79 -19.76 2.35 -0.38
N LYS A 80 -19.04 1.58 -1.21
CA LYS A 80 -17.87 2.06 -1.91
C LYS A 80 -18.32 3.37 -2.51
N SER A 81 -17.77 4.47 -2.01
CA SER A 81 -18.12 5.81 -2.48
C SER A 81 -18.03 5.75 -4.00
N GLN A 82 -19.18 5.90 -4.66
CA GLN A 82 -19.23 5.77 -6.10
C GLN A 82 -18.45 6.97 -6.64
N ASN A 83 -17.23 6.73 -7.12
CA ASN A 83 -16.40 7.77 -7.72
C ASN A 83 -16.98 8.06 -9.10
N VAL A 84 -17.98 8.93 -9.10
CA VAL A 84 -18.65 9.38 -10.31
C VAL A 84 -17.99 10.68 -10.76
N CYS A 85 -17.68 10.78 -12.04
CA CYS A 85 -17.09 11.96 -12.66
C CYS A 85 -17.98 12.46 -13.80
N ALA A 86 -18.30 13.75 -13.80
CA ALA A 86 -18.88 14.42 -14.95
C ALA A 86 -17.77 14.84 -15.91
N MET A 87 -17.91 14.50 -17.19
CA MET A 87 -16.94 14.84 -18.24
C MET A 87 -17.67 15.36 -19.48
N ILE A 88 -17.01 16.20 -20.28
CA ILE A 88 -17.46 16.54 -21.63
C ILE A 88 -16.45 15.90 -22.60
N ILE A 89 -16.87 14.88 -23.34
CA ILE A 89 -16.02 14.15 -24.28
C ILE A 89 -16.62 14.27 -25.67
N ASP A 90 -15.82 14.73 -26.65
CA ASP A 90 -16.30 14.98 -28.02
C ASP A 90 -17.56 15.87 -28.10
N GLY A 91 -17.74 16.78 -27.12
CA GLY A 91 -18.90 17.66 -27.01
C GLY A 91 -20.13 17.04 -26.35
N GLU A 92 -20.09 15.76 -25.97
CA GLU A 92 -21.16 15.06 -25.24
C GLU A 92 -20.91 15.14 -23.72
N PRO A 93 -21.82 15.71 -22.92
CA PRO A 93 -21.74 15.65 -21.47
C PRO A 93 -22.11 14.25 -20.99
N VAL A 94 -21.22 13.62 -20.23
CA VAL A 94 -21.36 12.24 -19.74
C VAL A 94 -21.04 12.12 -18.26
N TRP A 95 -21.74 11.19 -17.61
CA TRP A 95 -21.44 10.75 -16.25
C TRP A 95 -20.73 9.40 -16.30
N VAL A 96 -19.57 9.33 -15.65
CA VAL A 96 -18.69 8.17 -15.70
C VAL A 96 -18.50 7.61 -14.31
N ASP A 97 -18.81 6.33 -14.12
CA ASP A 97 -18.41 5.60 -12.93
C ASP A 97 -16.97 5.12 -13.12
N VAL A 98 -16.05 5.83 -12.45
CA VAL A 98 -14.62 5.56 -12.52
C VAL A 98 -14.27 4.24 -11.83
N ASN A 99 -15.04 3.81 -10.83
CA ASN A 99 -14.76 2.56 -10.14
C ASN A 99 -15.24 1.33 -10.92
N LYS A 100 -16.14 1.52 -11.88
CA LYS A 100 -16.77 0.44 -12.64
C LYS A 100 -15.98 0.09 -13.90
N TYR A 101 -15.77 -1.20 -14.13
CA TYR A 101 -15.33 -1.77 -15.40
C TYR A 101 -15.73 -3.26 -15.44
N ASP A 102 -16.74 -3.59 -16.25
CA ASP A 102 -17.30 -4.95 -16.31
C ASP A 102 -16.72 -5.77 -17.47
N GLY A 103 -15.89 -5.15 -18.32
CA GLY A 103 -15.30 -5.74 -19.52
C GLY A 103 -15.98 -5.30 -20.80
N ASP A 104 -17.31 -5.21 -20.80
CA ASP A 104 -18.12 -4.91 -21.98
C ASP A 104 -19.05 -3.72 -21.73
N GLY A 105 -19.33 -2.93 -22.78
CA GLY A 105 -20.32 -1.84 -22.75
C GLY A 105 -19.78 -0.48 -23.17
N ARG A 106 -20.56 0.58 -22.94
CA ARG A 106 -20.19 1.96 -23.30
C ARG A 106 -19.27 2.55 -22.22
N ALA A 107 -18.08 3.00 -22.62
CA ALA A 107 -17.06 3.49 -21.70
C ALA A 107 -16.35 4.74 -22.21
N VAL A 108 -15.79 5.52 -21.28
CA VAL A 108 -14.78 6.52 -21.61
C VAL A 108 -13.43 5.83 -21.63
N VAL A 109 -12.72 5.98 -22.74
CA VAL A 109 -11.45 5.30 -23.00
C VAL A 109 -10.36 6.30 -23.36
N ILE A 110 -9.12 5.88 -23.20
CA ILE A 110 -7.95 6.53 -23.78
C ILE A 110 -7.39 5.60 -24.88
N GLU A 111 -7.32 6.13 -26.10
CA GLU A 111 -6.75 5.46 -27.26
C GLU A 111 -5.21 5.54 -27.26
N HIS A 112 -4.56 4.78 -28.13
CA HIS A 112 -3.09 4.79 -28.27
C HIS A 112 -2.52 6.14 -28.72
N ASP A 113 -3.31 7.00 -29.37
CA ASP A 113 -2.91 8.35 -29.76
C ASP A 113 -3.04 9.36 -28.59
N GLY A 114 -3.47 8.89 -27.42
CA GLY A 114 -3.66 9.69 -26.21
C GLY A 114 -4.99 10.45 -26.18
N ARG A 115 -5.86 10.29 -27.18
CA ARG A 115 -7.18 10.94 -27.18
C ARG A 115 -8.16 10.17 -26.29
N MET A 116 -9.00 10.95 -25.62
CA MET A 116 -10.14 10.43 -24.87
C MET A 116 -11.36 10.40 -25.76
N ARG A 117 -12.09 9.28 -25.76
CA ARG A 117 -13.32 9.09 -26.54
C ARG A 117 -14.35 8.28 -25.76
N ILE A 118 -15.60 8.42 -26.17
CA ILE A 118 -16.68 7.51 -25.76
C ILE A 118 -16.83 6.45 -26.85
N GLN A 119 -16.73 5.17 -26.48
CA GLN A 119 -16.96 4.08 -27.43
C GLN A 119 -17.51 2.84 -26.73
N ASN A 120 -18.01 1.90 -27.54
CA ASN A 120 -18.32 0.56 -27.06
C ASN A 120 -17.03 -0.25 -26.95
N VAL A 121 -16.79 -0.77 -25.75
CA VAL A 121 -15.66 -1.65 -25.48
C VAL A 121 -16.13 -3.09 -25.30
N GLU A 122 -15.25 -4.00 -25.65
CA GLU A 122 -15.41 -5.43 -25.40
C GLU A 122 -14.26 -5.97 -24.57
N ARG A 123 -14.54 -7.04 -23.85
CA ARG A 123 -13.55 -7.73 -23.03
C ARG A 123 -12.47 -8.31 -23.91
N GLU A 124 -11.23 -8.03 -23.50
CA GLU A 124 -10.05 -8.55 -24.17
C GLU A 124 -9.91 -10.08 -23.98
N GLN A 125 -9.87 -10.82 -25.09
CA GLN A 125 -10.03 -12.28 -25.13
C GLN A 125 -8.70 -13.05 -25.06
N ILE A 126 -7.62 -12.51 -25.63
CA ILE A 126 -6.32 -13.22 -25.72
C ILE A 126 -5.39 -12.91 -24.55
N ARG A 127 -5.94 -12.33 -23.47
CA ARG A 127 -5.21 -11.91 -22.24
C ARG A 127 -4.07 -10.92 -22.49
N LEU A 128 -4.04 -10.25 -23.63
CA LEU A 128 -3.07 -9.20 -23.91
C LEU A 128 -3.49 -7.90 -23.19
N ARG A 129 -2.76 -7.47 -22.17
CA ARG A 129 -3.16 -6.34 -21.30
C ARG A 129 -2.13 -5.20 -21.29
N PRO A 130 -1.93 -4.47 -22.40
CA PRO A 130 -0.95 -3.38 -22.47
C PRO A 130 -1.23 -2.24 -21.50
N PHE A 131 -2.49 -2.06 -21.07
CA PHE A 131 -2.92 -1.03 -20.12
C PHE A 131 -3.31 -1.61 -18.75
N GLY A 132 -2.84 -2.82 -18.44
CA GLY A 132 -3.12 -3.49 -17.17
C GLY A 132 -4.57 -3.95 -17.04
N ALA A 133 -5.08 -3.94 -15.80
CA ALA A 133 -6.39 -4.51 -15.45
C ALA A 133 -7.57 -3.87 -16.18
N ARG A 134 -7.42 -2.63 -16.66
CA ARG A 134 -8.46 -1.86 -17.39
C ARG A 134 -8.23 -1.83 -18.90
N THR A 135 -7.57 -2.86 -19.43
CA THR A 135 -7.47 -3.04 -20.87
C THR A 135 -8.79 -3.59 -21.41
N ALA A 136 -9.31 -2.98 -22.48
CA ALA A 136 -10.41 -3.48 -23.28
C ALA A 136 -10.10 -3.41 -24.78
N LEU A 137 -10.94 -4.02 -25.61
CA LEU A 137 -10.92 -3.87 -27.06
C LEU A 137 -11.87 -2.75 -27.47
N GLY A 138 -11.34 -1.78 -28.23
CA GLY A 138 -12.11 -0.70 -28.81
C GLY A 138 -12.84 -1.08 -30.09
N GLU A 139 -13.21 -0.05 -30.86
CA GLU A 139 -13.91 -0.23 -32.13
C GLU A 139 -13.06 -0.97 -33.18
N ARG A 140 -13.77 -1.60 -34.12
CA ARG A 140 -13.16 -2.28 -35.25
C ARG A 140 -12.80 -1.26 -36.32
N PHE A 141 -11.57 -1.35 -36.82
CA PHE A 141 -11.09 -0.51 -37.92
C PHE A 141 -10.45 -1.37 -39.02
N ARG A 142 -10.38 -0.80 -40.24
CA ARG A 142 -9.69 -1.45 -41.36
C ARG A 142 -8.19 -1.27 -41.22
N SER A 143 -7.46 -2.39 -41.23
CA SER A 143 -6.00 -2.35 -41.22
C SER A 143 -5.45 -1.89 -42.57
N PRO A 144 -4.38 -1.07 -42.60
CA PRO A 144 -3.65 -0.74 -43.83
C PRO A 144 -3.12 -1.97 -44.59
N HIS A 145 -2.93 -3.09 -43.89
CA HIS A 145 -2.42 -4.34 -44.45
C HIS A 145 -3.53 -5.34 -44.83
N GLY A 146 -4.79 -4.90 -44.84
CA GLY A 146 -5.96 -5.74 -45.10
C GLY A 146 -6.54 -6.40 -43.84
N GLY A 147 -7.81 -6.77 -43.92
CA GLY A 147 -8.56 -7.34 -42.80
C GLY A 147 -9.26 -6.30 -41.90
N VAL A 148 -9.67 -6.74 -40.71
CA VAL A 148 -10.30 -5.90 -39.67
C VAL A 148 -9.50 -6.09 -38.38
N CYS A 149 -9.04 -5.00 -37.81
CA CYS A 149 -8.31 -4.98 -36.54
C CYS A 149 -9.12 -4.27 -35.46
N ARG A 150 -8.69 -4.45 -34.21
CA ARG A 150 -9.21 -3.70 -33.06
C ARG A 150 -8.04 -3.18 -32.25
N ASN A 151 -8.19 -1.98 -31.74
CA ASN A 151 -7.22 -1.39 -30.84
C ASN A 151 -7.46 -1.90 -29.42
N SER A 152 -6.38 -2.15 -28.68
CA SER A 152 -6.46 -2.17 -27.22
C SER A 152 -6.63 -0.73 -26.73
N VAL A 153 -7.45 -0.53 -25.72
CA VAL A 153 -7.69 0.79 -25.11
C VAL A 153 -7.62 0.71 -23.60
N ALA A 154 -7.27 1.82 -22.96
CA ALA A 154 -7.32 1.96 -21.51
C ALA A 154 -8.70 2.51 -21.09
N VAL A 155 -9.43 1.78 -20.26
CA VAL A 155 -10.76 2.20 -19.78
C VAL A 155 -10.61 3.10 -18.55
N VAL A 156 -11.15 4.32 -18.62
CA VAL A 156 -11.22 5.26 -17.50
C VAL A 156 -12.38 4.91 -16.58
N GLY A 157 -13.54 4.61 -17.17
CA GLY A 157 -14.75 4.23 -16.44
C GLY A 157 -15.92 3.93 -17.39
N MET A 158 -16.95 3.31 -16.85
CA MET A 158 -18.17 2.99 -17.62
C MET A 158 -19.14 4.16 -17.56
N LEU A 159 -19.86 4.41 -18.66
CA LEU A 159 -20.91 5.43 -18.67
C LEU A 159 -22.08 4.99 -17.78
N ILE A 160 -22.62 5.94 -17.02
CA ILE A 160 -23.85 5.76 -16.25
C ILE A 160 -25.01 6.09 -17.18
N ASP A 161 -25.82 5.08 -17.50
CA ASP A 161 -26.94 5.22 -18.40
C ASP A 161 -28.00 6.17 -17.80
N GLN A 162 -28.49 7.14 -18.59
CA GLN A 162 -29.44 8.18 -18.14
C GLN A 162 -30.84 7.62 -17.82
N SER A 163 -31.07 6.33 -18.05
CA SER A 163 -32.33 5.61 -17.80
C SER A 163 -32.60 5.35 -16.31
N ARG A 164 -31.64 5.62 -15.42
CA ARG A 164 -31.83 5.50 -13.97
C ARG A 164 -32.45 6.81 -13.43
N PRO A 165 -33.62 6.79 -12.76
CA PRO A 165 -34.17 7.99 -12.16
C PRO A 165 -33.16 8.56 -11.17
N MET A 166 -32.67 9.77 -11.46
CA MET A 166 -31.78 10.58 -10.62
C MET A 166 -32.50 10.96 -9.33
N ALA A 167 -32.65 10.01 -8.41
CA ALA A 167 -32.87 10.35 -7.03
C ALA A 167 -31.55 10.91 -6.48
N ALA A 168 -31.43 12.23 -6.55
CA ALA A 168 -30.49 13.08 -5.82
C ALA A 168 -29.06 12.52 -5.70
N LEU A 169 -28.26 12.70 -6.75
CA LEU A 169 -26.81 12.82 -6.53
C LEU A 169 -26.61 14.12 -5.74
N PRO A 170 -26.10 14.08 -4.49
CA PRO A 170 -25.77 15.30 -3.78
C PRO A 170 -24.74 16.06 -4.60
N ASP A 171 -24.97 17.36 -4.76
CA ASP A 171 -24.11 18.33 -5.42
C ASP A 171 -22.75 18.39 -4.69
N MET A 172 -21.90 17.42 -5.01
CA MET A 172 -20.56 17.18 -4.44
C MET A 172 -19.50 17.20 -5.55
N GLY A 173 -19.89 17.61 -6.76
CA GLY A 173 -18.96 17.78 -7.86
C GLY A 173 -18.16 19.06 -7.64
N ALA A 174 -16.96 18.96 -7.07
CA ALA A 174 -15.98 20.01 -7.28
C ALA A 174 -15.70 20.08 -8.78
N THR A 175 -16.19 21.11 -9.45
CA THR A 175 -15.80 21.41 -10.83
C THR A 175 -14.30 21.62 -10.84
N ILE A 176 -13.55 20.64 -11.36
CA ILE A 176 -12.13 20.81 -11.61
C ILE A 176 -12.05 21.58 -12.93
N ASP A 177 -12.07 22.90 -12.84
CA ASP A 177 -11.64 23.73 -13.97
C ASP A 177 -10.18 23.38 -14.23
N HIS A 178 -9.92 22.71 -15.35
CA HIS A 178 -8.58 22.57 -15.89
C HIS A 178 -8.16 23.93 -16.49
N GLU A 179 -8.01 24.96 -15.65
CA GLU A 179 -7.08 26.02 -16.00
C GLU A 179 -5.74 25.34 -16.21
N ALA A 180 -5.17 25.48 -17.41
CA ALA A 180 -3.85 24.96 -17.72
C ALA A 180 -2.88 25.48 -16.66
N MET A 181 -2.53 24.64 -15.68
CA MET A 181 -1.64 25.04 -14.60
C MET A 181 -0.43 25.71 -15.24
N PRO A 182 -0.14 26.98 -14.93
CA PRO A 182 1.04 27.62 -15.46
C PRO A 182 2.22 26.76 -15.01
N LYS A 183 2.90 26.13 -15.98
CA LYS A 183 4.00 25.21 -15.72
C LYS A 183 4.93 25.88 -14.72
N THR A 184 4.96 25.39 -13.49
CA THR A 184 5.85 25.89 -12.45
C THR A 184 7.25 25.82 -13.05
N ARG A 185 7.89 26.99 -13.21
CA ARG A 185 9.21 27.07 -13.84
C ARG A 185 10.10 26.05 -13.13
N ALA A 186 10.66 25.10 -13.88
CA ALA A 186 11.54 24.11 -13.28
C ALA A 186 12.61 24.85 -12.48
N PRO A 187 12.81 24.55 -11.19
CA PRO A 187 13.58 25.39 -10.28
C PRO A 187 15.05 25.55 -10.70
N TYR A 188 15.53 24.63 -11.53
CA TYR A 188 16.88 24.57 -12.07
C TYR A 188 17.02 25.14 -13.50
N LYS A 189 15.95 25.67 -14.11
CA LYS A 189 15.97 26.15 -15.51
C LYS A 189 17.05 27.22 -15.71
N GLU A 190 17.03 28.26 -14.90
CA GLU A 190 17.92 29.42 -15.08
C GLU A 190 19.39 29.05 -14.88
N ASP A 191 19.67 28.19 -13.91
CA ASP A 191 21.03 27.74 -13.62
C ASP A 191 21.60 26.82 -14.72
N ILE A 192 20.77 25.92 -15.28
CA ILE A 192 21.17 25.12 -16.44
C ILE A 192 21.49 26.04 -17.63
N LEU A 193 20.62 27.00 -17.93
CA LEU A 193 20.78 27.92 -19.06
C LEU A 193 22.07 28.75 -18.96
N ARG A 194 22.43 29.22 -17.75
CA ARG A 194 23.69 29.95 -17.50
C ARG A 194 24.94 29.10 -17.73
N LEU A 195 24.86 27.79 -17.49
CA LEU A 195 26.00 26.87 -17.58
C LEU A 195 26.18 26.23 -18.96
N LEU A 196 25.14 26.14 -19.78
CA LEU A 196 25.22 25.62 -21.16
C LEU A 196 26.31 26.28 -22.04
N PRO A 197 26.50 27.62 -22.06
CA PRO A 197 27.51 28.25 -22.91
C PRO A 197 28.95 28.09 -22.41
N THR A 198 29.16 27.60 -21.18
CA THR A 198 30.50 27.47 -20.56
C THR A 198 31.34 26.30 -21.08
N GLY A 199 30.82 25.51 -22.02
CA GLY A 199 31.50 24.33 -22.56
C GLY A 199 31.56 23.13 -21.61
N MET A 200 30.91 23.21 -20.44
CA MET A 200 30.83 22.11 -19.48
C MET A 200 30.09 20.89 -20.05
N THR A 201 30.52 19.69 -19.65
CA THR A 201 29.81 18.46 -20.00
C THR A 201 28.46 18.39 -19.29
N MET A 202 27.48 17.75 -19.91
CA MET A 202 26.11 17.69 -19.37
C MET A 202 26.05 17.04 -17.99
N THR A 203 26.91 16.06 -17.73
CA THR A 203 27.06 15.39 -16.43
C THR A 203 27.62 16.34 -15.37
N ALA A 204 28.52 17.25 -15.73
CA ALA A 204 29.06 18.26 -14.81
C ALA A 204 28.00 19.32 -14.46
N ILE A 205 27.22 19.76 -15.44
CA ILE A 205 26.11 20.70 -15.24
C ILE A 205 25.04 20.08 -14.32
N ALA A 206 24.62 18.85 -14.61
CA ALA A 206 23.64 18.11 -13.80
C ALA A 206 24.07 18.00 -12.33
N ARG A 207 25.34 17.64 -12.10
CA ARG A 207 25.92 17.53 -10.75
C ARG A 207 25.98 18.87 -10.03
N LYS A 208 26.32 19.95 -10.75
CA LYS A 208 26.47 21.30 -10.18
C LYS A 208 25.12 21.93 -9.82
N VAL A 209 24.08 21.65 -10.60
CA VAL A 209 22.72 22.18 -10.38
C VAL A 209 21.87 21.26 -9.50
N GLY A 210 22.29 20.00 -9.30
CA GLY A 210 21.53 19.02 -8.53
C GLY A 210 20.33 18.46 -9.28
N CYS A 211 20.41 18.37 -10.62
CA CYS A 211 19.34 17.84 -11.47
C CYS A 211 19.81 16.60 -12.26
N SER A 212 18.90 15.94 -12.97
CA SER A 212 19.26 14.82 -13.85
C SER A 212 19.93 15.29 -15.15
N THR A 213 20.67 14.42 -15.82
CA THR A 213 21.29 14.71 -17.11
C THR A 213 20.24 14.85 -18.23
N GLU A 214 19.08 14.18 -18.10
CA GLU A 214 17.95 14.35 -19.01
C GLU A 214 17.34 15.75 -18.94
N ALA A 215 17.28 16.35 -17.75
CA ALA A 215 16.82 17.73 -17.57
C ALA A 215 17.73 18.72 -18.34
N VAL A 216 19.05 18.54 -18.24
CA VAL A 216 20.04 19.34 -19.01
C VAL A 216 19.87 19.12 -20.52
N LYS A 217 19.62 17.86 -20.95
CA LYS A 217 19.38 17.50 -22.36
C LYS A 217 18.09 18.11 -22.91
N TYR A 218 17.06 18.17 -22.09
CA TYR A 218 15.79 18.80 -22.45
C TYR A 218 16.00 20.30 -22.71
N TRP A 219 16.60 21.02 -21.76
CA TRP A 219 16.80 22.46 -21.88
C TRP A 219 17.78 22.84 -22.98
N ARG A 220 18.88 22.08 -23.18
CA ARG A 220 19.81 22.31 -24.31
C ARG A 220 19.15 22.18 -25.68
N ARG A 221 18.21 21.24 -25.84
CA ARG A 221 17.43 21.09 -27.07
C ARG A 221 16.45 22.25 -27.22
N ASN A 222 15.79 22.63 -26.14
CA ASN A 222 14.77 23.69 -26.16
C ASN A 222 15.37 25.09 -26.39
N THR A 223 16.65 25.30 -26.09
CA THR A 223 17.39 26.54 -26.40
C THR A 223 17.95 26.60 -27.81
N ALA A 224 18.08 25.47 -28.50
CA ALA A 224 18.63 25.41 -29.86
C ALA A 224 17.56 25.64 -30.95
N VAL A 225 16.29 25.77 -30.54
CA VAL A 225 15.10 25.89 -31.42
C VAL A 225 14.44 27.27 -31.29
N GLY A 226 15.08 28.21 -30.59
CA GLY A 226 14.70 29.62 -30.53
C GLY A 226 15.86 30.51 -30.94
#